data_AF-A0A7W1FKL9-F1
#
_entry.id   AF-A0A7W1FKL9-F1
#
_cell.length_a   1.000
_cell.length_b   1.000
_cell.length_c   1.000
_cell.angle_alpha   90.00
_cell.angle_beta   90.00
_cell.angle_gamma   90.00
#
_symmetry.space_group_name_H-M   'P 1'
#
loop_
_entity.id
_entity.type
_entity.pdbx_description
1 polymer ?
#
loop_
_entity_poly.entity_id
_entity_poly.type
_entity_poly.pdbx_seq_one_letter_code
_entity_poly.pdbx_strand_id
1 'polypeptide(L)'
;MRPAGNPFAPRTYGSYEPLSQRAGIWRNIVNTTVFIGDQGLAIVDTQVNHALARRVLATLKERWPGKPLLYAINTHYHWDHTNGNEVFKQAGATLVASRRTAKAMVERAPRQKGFLSSRGFELGPDPLQPDVFAEDAKRLDLGGLSLELKLGHAAETADPTLVWCPEERVLVAGDTVMTGSFPIFGQPSQREGLENNDWITAIDEVRGFQPLHVSPGHGPVAHEAELAMLERICRYFLDEVKRHHAAGHTLEQTMREMEDNMPAWITRIPEVWGTPRYAILRAWAGVADLGQPGWQHVKPTAIPRSGSASSAKDLAAFEEAVAQANEGGDAGQAVVWAEAATAALPHDPGAWTLLAATMISASRGIASVLEKGDCFDAARTAVEHALTIDPGYGPALLQHGQFHTMMAFRNGDDPNRGEVLLERASADARLTPRQHAEIAFYRGIAERARGNEPQAKQWFGRALAADQTYKPAIMAQMG
;
A
#
# COMPACT_ATOMS: atom_id res chain seq x y z
N MET A 1 14.11 21.35 -6.25
CA MET A 1 12.73 21.07 -6.69
C MET A 1 12.79 20.53 -8.11
N ARG A 2 12.34 19.30 -8.38
CA ARG A 2 12.01 18.91 -9.76
C ARG A 2 10.88 19.85 -10.23
N PRO A 3 10.81 20.26 -11.50
CA PRO A 3 9.64 20.98 -11.99
C PRO A 3 8.40 20.16 -11.65
N ALA A 4 7.33 20.81 -11.20
CA ALA A 4 6.07 20.14 -10.92
C ALA A 4 5.51 19.58 -12.24
N GLY A 5 5.91 18.36 -12.59
CA GLY A 5 5.36 17.62 -13.73
C GLY A 5 3.87 17.38 -13.51
N ASN A 6 3.14 17.13 -14.60
CA ASN A 6 1.72 16.79 -14.55
C ASN A 6 1.50 15.58 -13.60
N PRO A 7 0.91 15.76 -12.40
CA PRO A 7 0.73 14.68 -11.42
C PRO A 7 -0.34 13.67 -11.85
N PHE A 8 -1.09 14.00 -12.90
CA PHE A 8 -2.12 13.19 -13.51
C PHE A 8 -1.67 12.59 -14.84
N ALA A 9 -0.41 12.75 -15.25
CA ALA A 9 0.10 12.16 -16.48
C ALA A 9 -0.16 10.65 -16.54
N PRO A 10 -0.28 10.05 -17.74
CA PRO A 10 -0.39 8.60 -17.88
C PRO A 10 0.72 7.90 -17.09
N ARG A 11 0.32 6.93 -16.26
CA ARG A 11 1.25 6.20 -15.39
C ARG A 11 1.73 4.93 -16.06
N THR A 12 3.04 4.72 -16.04
CA THR A 12 3.64 3.41 -16.27
C THR A 12 3.64 2.66 -14.93
N TYR A 13 2.91 1.56 -14.88
CA TYR A 13 2.79 0.76 -13.65
C TYR A 13 3.88 -0.29 -13.65
N GLY A 14 5.00 0.13 -13.06
CA GLY A 14 6.20 -0.65 -12.93
C GLY A 14 7.03 -0.77 -14.20
N SER A 15 8.24 -1.30 -14.02
CA SER A 15 9.22 -1.46 -15.09
C SER A 15 10.12 -2.65 -14.83
N TYR A 16 10.51 -3.32 -15.91
CA TYR A 16 11.55 -4.35 -15.88
C TYR A 16 12.94 -3.72 -15.83
N GLU A 17 13.74 -4.11 -14.85
CA GLU A 17 15.14 -3.76 -14.69
C GLU A 17 15.97 -5.06 -14.69
N PRO A 18 16.95 -5.23 -15.59
CA PRO A 18 17.83 -6.40 -15.55
C PRO A 18 18.72 -6.35 -14.31
N LEU A 19 18.85 -7.48 -13.60
CA LEU A 19 19.79 -7.64 -12.49
C LEU A 19 21.09 -8.29 -12.97
N SER A 20 20.96 -9.23 -13.91
CA SER A 20 22.06 -10.01 -14.46
C SER A 20 21.72 -10.45 -15.89
N GLN A 21 22.45 -11.42 -16.45
CA GLN A 21 22.19 -11.88 -17.82
C GLN A 21 20.85 -12.62 -17.94
N ARG A 22 20.50 -13.42 -16.93
CA ARG A 22 19.29 -14.27 -16.95
C ARG A 22 18.35 -14.03 -15.78
N ALA A 23 18.51 -12.93 -15.06
CA ALA A 23 17.57 -12.48 -14.04
C ALA A 23 17.28 -10.98 -14.13
N GLY A 24 16.06 -10.61 -13.77
CA GLY A 24 15.64 -9.22 -13.67
C GLY A 24 14.51 -9.03 -12.67
N ILE A 25 14.21 -7.78 -12.36
CA ILE A 25 13.17 -7.39 -11.41
C ILE A 25 12.15 -6.50 -12.09
N TRP A 26 10.88 -6.86 -11.98
CA TRP A 26 9.77 -5.98 -12.30
C TRP A 26 9.40 -5.18 -11.05
N ARG A 27 9.70 -3.89 -11.04
CA ARG A 27 9.49 -3.04 -9.87
C ARG A 27 8.14 -2.35 -9.95
N ASN A 28 7.35 -2.43 -8.88
CA ASN A 28 6.10 -1.69 -8.72
C ASN A 28 5.83 -1.49 -7.21
N ILE A 29 4.57 -1.55 -6.76
CA ILE A 29 4.19 -1.66 -5.35
C ILE A 29 4.92 -2.86 -4.72
N VAL A 30 4.73 -4.05 -5.29
CA VAL A 30 5.49 -5.27 -5.00
C VAL A 30 6.43 -5.56 -6.16
N ASN A 31 7.59 -6.12 -5.86
CA ASN A 31 8.53 -6.59 -6.87
C ASN A 31 8.18 -8.01 -7.32
N THR A 32 8.25 -8.26 -8.64
CA THR A 32 8.26 -9.61 -9.19
C THR A 32 9.62 -9.88 -9.80
N THR A 33 10.35 -10.88 -9.31
CA THR A 33 11.61 -11.29 -9.95
C THR A 33 11.32 -12.23 -11.11
N VAL A 34 12.06 -12.10 -12.21
CA VAL A 34 11.94 -12.92 -13.41
C VAL A 34 13.27 -13.64 -13.64
N PHE A 35 13.22 -14.95 -13.84
CA PHE A 35 14.36 -15.80 -14.20
C PHE A 35 14.15 -16.41 -15.60
N ILE A 36 15.21 -16.42 -16.41
CA ILE A 36 15.14 -16.66 -17.85
C ILE A 36 15.97 -17.90 -18.20
N GLY A 37 15.34 -19.07 -18.11
CA GLY A 37 15.93 -20.35 -18.51
C GLY A 37 15.86 -20.63 -20.02
N ASP A 38 16.53 -21.69 -20.45
CA ASP A 38 16.51 -22.15 -21.85
C ASP A 38 15.15 -22.77 -22.18
N GLN A 39 14.58 -23.55 -21.26
CA GLN A 39 13.29 -24.24 -21.38
C GLN A 39 12.09 -23.35 -21.08
N GLY A 40 12.28 -22.27 -20.31
CA GLY A 40 11.19 -21.35 -20.01
C GLY A 40 11.54 -20.31 -18.95
N LEU A 41 10.52 -19.57 -18.53
CA LEU A 41 10.61 -18.52 -17.52
C LEU A 41 10.11 -19.02 -16.16
N ALA A 42 10.60 -18.44 -15.09
CA ALA A 42 9.97 -18.49 -13.78
C ALA A 42 9.84 -17.08 -13.22
N ILE A 43 8.83 -16.86 -12.40
CA ILE A 43 8.67 -15.63 -11.63
C ILE A 43 8.60 -15.91 -10.14
N VAL A 44 9.00 -14.92 -9.35
CA VAL A 44 8.85 -14.93 -7.89
C VAL A 44 7.99 -13.74 -7.48
N ASP A 45 6.92 -14.02 -6.75
CA ASP A 45 5.78 -13.17 -6.37
C ASP A 45 4.92 -12.66 -7.52
N THR A 46 3.61 -12.56 -7.29
CA THR A 46 2.60 -12.46 -8.37
C THR A 46 1.86 -11.13 -8.42
N GLN A 47 2.33 -10.10 -7.70
CA GLN A 47 1.73 -8.75 -7.64
C GLN A 47 0.39 -8.68 -6.88
N VAL A 48 0.04 -7.43 -6.54
CA VAL A 48 -1.07 -7.08 -5.64
C VAL A 48 -2.47 -7.27 -6.19
N ASN A 49 -2.63 -7.32 -7.51
CA ASN A 49 -3.92 -7.53 -8.16
C ASN A 49 -3.75 -8.14 -9.55
N HIS A 50 -4.86 -8.63 -10.12
CA HIS A 50 -4.87 -9.25 -11.44
C HIS A 50 -4.46 -8.28 -12.56
N ALA A 51 -4.74 -6.98 -12.41
CA ALA A 51 -4.41 -5.98 -13.41
C ALA A 51 -2.88 -5.80 -13.54
N LEU A 52 -2.17 -5.70 -12.42
CA LEU A 52 -0.71 -5.59 -12.38
C LEU A 52 -0.04 -6.92 -12.76
N ALA A 53 -0.57 -8.06 -12.32
CA ALA A 53 -0.09 -9.38 -12.74
C ALA A 53 -0.17 -9.55 -14.28
N ARG A 54 -1.26 -9.11 -14.92
CA ARG A 54 -1.41 -9.15 -16.39
C ARG A 54 -0.39 -8.27 -17.11
N ARG A 55 0.03 -7.15 -16.51
CA ARG A 55 1.08 -6.28 -17.09
C ARG A 55 2.44 -6.98 -17.07
N VAL A 56 2.79 -7.62 -15.95
CA VAL A 56 4.00 -8.46 -15.88
C VAL A 56 3.94 -9.53 -16.97
N LEU A 57 2.84 -10.30 -17.04
CA LEU A 57 2.66 -11.35 -18.05
C LEU A 57 2.78 -10.81 -19.49
N ALA A 58 2.21 -9.64 -19.78
CA ALA A 58 2.34 -9.00 -21.09
C ALA A 58 3.80 -8.67 -21.41
N THR A 59 4.56 -8.12 -20.46
CA THR A 59 6.00 -7.88 -20.62
C THR A 59 6.78 -9.18 -20.82
N LEU A 60 6.47 -10.26 -20.09
CA LEU A 60 7.16 -11.54 -20.29
C LEU A 60 6.99 -12.02 -21.73
N LYS A 61 5.77 -11.94 -22.26
CA LYS A 61 5.44 -12.33 -23.65
C LYS A 61 6.12 -11.44 -24.68
N GLU A 62 6.22 -10.14 -24.42
CA GLU A 62 6.87 -9.17 -25.30
C GLU A 62 8.40 -9.37 -25.34
N ARG A 63 9.03 -9.54 -24.17
CA ARG A 63 10.49 -9.62 -24.05
C ARG A 63 11.07 -10.99 -24.42
N TRP A 64 10.33 -12.06 -24.15
CA TRP A 64 10.77 -13.44 -24.41
C TRP A 64 9.69 -14.22 -25.16
N PRO A 65 9.38 -13.80 -26.40
CA PRO A 65 8.34 -14.44 -27.19
C PRO A 65 8.63 -15.92 -27.39
N GLY A 66 7.61 -16.76 -27.18
CA GLY A 66 7.69 -18.22 -27.36
C GLY A 66 8.28 -19.00 -26.18
N LYS A 67 8.87 -18.36 -25.16
CA LYS A 67 9.28 -19.07 -23.93
C LYS A 67 8.06 -19.33 -23.05
N PRO A 68 7.78 -20.58 -22.64
CA PRO A 68 6.67 -20.87 -21.72
C PRO A 68 7.00 -20.33 -20.31
N LEU A 69 5.97 -19.94 -19.56
CA LEU A 69 6.09 -19.67 -18.13
C LEU A 69 5.91 -20.99 -17.37
N LEU A 70 6.98 -21.48 -16.75
CA LEU A 70 7.01 -22.78 -16.07
C LEU A 70 6.49 -22.68 -14.64
N TYR A 71 6.94 -21.66 -13.90
CA TYR A 71 6.67 -21.52 -12.47
C TYR A 71 6.32 -20.10 -12.07
N ALA A 72 5.40 -19.98 -11.12
CA ALA A 72 5.20 -18.77 -10.32
C ALA A 72 5.34 -19.15 -8.84
N ILE A 73 6.34 -18.60 -8.18
CA ILE A 73 6.75 -18.97 -6.82
C ILE A 73 6.33 -17.85 -5.88
N ASN A 74 5.60 -18.13 -4.80
CA ASN A 74 5.33 -17.14 -3.76
C ASN A 74 6.36 -17.25 -2.64
N THR A 75 6.88 -16.11 -2.20
CA THR A 75 7.82 -16.03 -1.08
C THR A 75 7.10 -16.20 0.25
N HIS A 76 5.93 -15.59 0.44
CA HIS A 76 5.17 -15.64 1.69
C HIS A 76 3.68 -15.36 1.46
N TYR A 77 2.87 -15.47 2.52
CA TYR A 77 1.40 -15.49 2.41
C TYR A 77 0.74 -14.15 2.08
N HIS A 78 1.50 -13.05 2.10
CA HIS A 78 0.89 -11.73 1.96
C HIS A 78 0.09 -11.58 0.67
N TRP A 79 -1.03 -10.88 0.79
CA TRP A 79 -1.98 -10.71 -0.30
C TRP A 79 -1.30 -10.12 -1.52
N ASP A 80 -0.44 -9.13 -1.32
CA ASP A 80 0.23 -8.42 -2.38
C ASP A 80 1.31 -9.22 -3.13
N HIS A 81 1.71 -10.36 -2.57
CA HIS A 81 2.65 -11.32 -3.17
C HIS A 81 1.94 -12.51 -3.84
N THR A 82 0.65 -12.71 -3.55
CA THR A 82 -0.10 -13.92 -3.94
C THR A 82 -1.32 -13.63 -4.80
N ASN A 83 -1.85 -12.40 -4.81
CA ASN A 83 -3.14 -12.11 -5.43
C ASN A 83 -3.13 -12.23 -6.97
N GLY A 84 -1.98 -12.19 -7.64
CA GLY A 84 -1.90 -12.49 -9.07
C GLY A 84 -1.77 -13.96 -9.44
N ASN A 85 -1.80 -14.89 -8.47
CA ASN A 85 -1.61 -16.32 -8.71
C ASN A 85 -2.52 -16.88 -9.81
N GLU A 86 -3.80 -16.48 -9.82
CA GLU A 86 -4.75 -16.92 -10.85
C GLU A 86 -4.30 -16.55 -12.27
N VAL A 87 -3.77 -15.33 -12.46
CA VAL A 87 -3.34 -14.85 -13.77
C VAL A 87 -2.20 -15.71 -14.34
N PHE A 88 -1.23 -16.08 -13.51
CA PHE A 88 -0.10 -16.88 -13.95
C PHE A 88 -0.44 -18.37 -14.08
N LYS A 89 -1.32 -18.90 -13.23
CA LYS A 89 -1.87 -20.25 -13.38
C LYS A 89 -2.60 -20.42 -14.71
N GLN A 90 -3.46 -19.46 -15.07
CA GLN A 90 -4.15 -19.45 -16.36
C GLN A 90 -3.19 -19.31 -17.55
N ALA A 91 -2.02 -18.71 -17.34
CA ALA A 91 -0.96 -18.62 -18.34
C ALA A 91 -0.10 -19.88 -18.47
N GLY A 92 -0.38 -20.94 -17.68
CA GLY A 92 0.30 -22.23 -17.74
C GLY A 92 1.38 -22.46 -16.67
N ALA A 93 1.57 -21.52 -15.74
CA ALA A 93 2.55 -21.69 -14.67
C ALA A 93 2.09 -22.72 -13.63
N THR A 94 3.04 -23.49 -13.10
CA THR A 94 2.86 -24.24 -11.85
C THR A 94 3.06 -23.28 -10.67
N LEU A 95 2.07 -23.21 -9.77
CA LEU A 95 2.18 -22.39 -8.57
C LEU A 95 2.98 -23.13 -7.50
N VAL A 96 3.98 -22.46 -6.94
CA VAL A 96 4.88 -23.02 -5.92
C VAL A 96 4.90 -22.14 -4.69
N ALA A 97 4.69 -22.71 -3.52
CA ALA A 97 4.89 -22.02 -2.24
C ALA A 97 5.22 -23.04 -1.14
N SER A 98 5.71 -22.60 0.00
CA SER A 98 5.93 -23.51 1.13
C SER A 98 4.61 -23.99 1.75
N ARG A 99 4.63 -25.11 2.47
CA ARG A 99 3.44 -25.59 3.22
C ARG A 99 3.00 -24.57 4.26
N ARG A 100 3.94 -23.89 4.92
CA ARG A 100 3.64 -22.83 5.90
C ARG A 100 3.00 -21.61 5.25
N THR A 101 3.42 -21.25 4.03
CA THR A 101 2.78 -20.19 3.24
C THR A 101 1.36 -20.57 2.84
N ALA A 102 1.15 -21.77 2.27
CA ALA A 102 -0.17 -22.27 1.92
C ALA A 102 -1.15 -22.23 3.11
N LYS A 103 -0.69 -22.71 4.27
CA LYS A 103 -1.44 -22.66 5.53
C LYS A 103 -1.76 -21.22 5.95
N ALA A 104 -0.77 -20.34 5.95
CA ALA A 104 -0.93 -18.94 6.36
C ALA A 104 -1.87 -18.15 5.43
N MET A 105 -1.85 -18.41 4.11
CA MET A 105 -2.79 -17.81 3.15
C MET A 105 -4.24 -18.07 3.52
N VAL A 106 -4.56 -19.23 4.11
CA VAL A 106 -5.91 -19.58 4.55
C VAL A 106 -6.20 -19.05 5.95
N GLU A 107 -5.33 -19.36 6.91
CA GLU A 107 -5.58 -19.07 8.33
C GLU A 107 -5.55 -17.56 8.64
N ARG A 108 -4.77 -16.78 7.89
CA ARG A 108 -4.57 -15.35 8.15
C ARG A 108 -5.42 -14.45 7.26
N ALA A 109 -6.02 -14.99 6.19
CA ALA A 109 -6.87 -14.25 5.26
C ALA A 109 -7.95 -13.42 5.96
N PRO A 110 -8.71 -13.92 6.96
CA PRO A 110 -9.77 -13.11 7.58
C PRO A 110 -9.27 -11.79 8.19
N ARG A 111 -8.14 -11.83 8.94
CA ARG A 111 -7.54 -10.63 9.55
C ARG A 111 -6.88 -9.73 8.52
N GLN A 112 -6.23 -10.31 7.52
CA GLN A 112 -5.62 -9.54 6.45
C GLN A 112 -6.67 -8.81 5.61
N LYS A 113 -7.78 -9.47 5.28
CA LYS A 113 -8.92 -8.86 4.60
C LYS A 113 -9.51 -7.72 5.42
N GLY A 114 -9.80 -7.97 6.70
CA GLY A 114 -10.32 -6.93 7.59
C GLY A 114 -9.41 -5.69 7.64
N PHE A 115 -8.09 -5.91 7.76
CA PHE A 115 -7.12 -4.82 7.72
C PHE A 115 -7.10 -4.08 6.38
N LEU A 116 -6.94 -4.77 5.26
CA LEU A 116 -6.87 -4.14 3.93
C LEU A 116 -8.17 -3.43 3.56
N SER A 117 -9.34 -4.02 3.86
CA SER A 117 -10.63 -3.37 3.63
C SER A 117 -10.81 -2.10 4.47
N SER A 118 -10.32 -2.08 5.72
CA SER A 118 -10.31 -0.84 6.54
C SER A 118 -9.44 0.27 5.96
N ARG A 119 -8.48 -0.09 5.10
CA ARG A 119 -7.62 0.87 4.37
C ARG A 119 -8.19 1.24 3.00
N GLY A 120 -9.39 0.75 2.68
CA GLY A 120 -10.09 1.06 1.44
C GLY A 120 -9.62 0.25 0.22
N PHE A 121 -8.90 -0.86 0.44
CA PHE A 121 -8.60 -1.80 -0.65
C PHE A 121 -9.82 -2.66 -0.97
N GLU A 122 -10.17 -2.72 -2.26
CA GLU A 122 -11.13 -3.70 -2.76
C GLU A 122 -10.43 -5.01 -3.05
N LEU A 123 -10.79 -6.04 -2.30
CA LEU A 123 -10.16 -7.35 -2.42
C LEU A 123 -11.00 -8.21 -3.35
N GLY A 124 -10.33 -8.88 -4.28
CA GLY A 124 -10.91 -9.87 -5.16
C GLY A 124 -11.16 -11.21 -4.47
N PRO A 125 -11.35 -12.29 -5.24
CA PRO A 125 -11.37 -13.64 -4.70
C PRO A 125 -10.06 -13.96 -3.96
N ASP A 126 -10.11 -14.98 -3.09
CA ASP A 126 -8.90 -15.44 -2.41
C ASP A 126 -7.83 -15.92 -3.40
N PRO A 127 -6.54 -15.63 -3.12
CA PRO A 127 -5.44 -16.12 -3.92
C PRO A 127 -5.47 -17.65 -4.07
N LEU A 128 -5.15 -18.13 -5.28
CA LEU A 128 -5.05 -19.58 -5.51
C LEU A 128 -3.91 -20.19 -4.69
N GLN A 129 -4.19 -21.36 -4.11
CA GLN A 129 -3.22 -22.19 -3.38
C GLN A 129 -2.14 -22.76 -4.32
N PRO A 130 -0.94 -23.10 -3.80
CA PRO A 130 0.12 -23.70 -4.60
C PRO A 130 -0.26 -25.11 -5.11
N ASP A 131 0.28 -25.48 -6.26
CA ASP A 131 0.19 -26.84 -6.82
C ASP A 131 1.28 -27.76 -6.25
N VAL A 132 2.46 -27.19 -6.00
CA VAL A 132 3.65 -27.90 -5.55
C VAL A 132 4.24 -27.17 -4.34
N PHE A 133 4.69 -27.95 -3.36
CA PHE A 133 5.33 -27.38 -2.17
C PHE A 133 6.83 -27.18 -2.37
N ALA A 134 7.34 -26.04 -1.91
CA ALA A 134 8.75 -25.69 -1.99
C ALA A 134 9.67 -26.76 -1.36
N GLU A 135 9.20 -27.39 -0.28
CA GLU A 135 9.90 -28.45 0.45
C GLU A 135 10.05 -29.75 -0.36
N ASP A 136 9.09 -30.03 -1.25
CA ASP A 136 9.07 -31.22 -2.09
C ASP A 136 9.92 -30.98 -3.35
N ALA A 137 9.79 -29.80 -3.96
CA ALA A 137 10.55 -29.43 -5.16
C ALA A 137 12.04 -29.22 -4.86
N LYS A 138 12.37 -28.43 -3.82
CA LYS A 138 13.70 -27.97 -3.38
C LYS A 138 14.54 -27.21 -4.41
N ARG A 139 14.50 -27.63 -5.66
CA ARG A 139 15.20 -27.04 -6.80
C ARG A 139 14.32 -27.14 -8.05
N LEU A 140 14.22 -26.04 -8.79
CA LEU A 140 13.54 -25.97 -10.08
C LEU A 140 14.61 -25.76 -11.16
N ASP A 141 14.55 -26.54 -12.24
CA ASP A 141 15.43 -26.39 -13.40
C ASP A 141 14.66 -25.68 -14.53
N LEU A 142 15.24 -24.60 -15.06
CA LEU A 142 14.67 -23.83 -16.16
C LEU A 142 15.42 -24.07 -17.48
N GLY A 143 16.37 -25.00 -17.51
CA GLY A 143 17.29 -25.23 -18.62
C GLY A 143 18.50 -24.31 -18.52
N GLY A 144 19.59 -24.82 -17.94
CA GLY A 144 20.84 -24.08 -17.77
C GLY A 144 20.78 -22.97 -16.71
N LEU A 145 19.70 -22.93 -15.92
CA LEU A 145 19.50 -22.01 -14.80
C LEU A 145 18.68 -22.72 -13.72
N SER A 146 19.13 -22.68 -12.47
CA SER A 146 18.43 -23.36 -11.38
C SER A 146 17.98 -22.41 -10.27
N LEU A 147 16.84 -22.73 -9.68
CA LEU A 147 16.26 -22.00 -8.55
C LEU A 147 16.15 -22.94 -7.36
N GLU A 148 16.95 -22.68 -6.33
CA GLU A 148 16.90 -23.38 -5.06
C GLU A 148 15.91 -22.71 -4.11
N LEU A 149 14.98 -23.49 -3.56
CA LEU A 149 13.92 -23.02 -2.68
C LEU A 149 14.29 -23.36 -1.24
N LYS A 150 14.53 -22.34 -0.43
CA LYS A 150 14.88 -22.51 0.98
C LYS A 150 13.86 -21.86 1.88
N LEU A 151 13.39 -22.59 2.89
CA LEU A 151 12.58 -22.00 3.95
C LEU A 151 13.48 -21.09 4.79
N GLY A 152 13.19 -19.78 4.77
CA GLY A 152 13.93 -18.78 5.54
C GLY A 152 13.53 -18.73 7.01
N HIS A 153 14.40 -18.19 7.84
CA HIS A 153 14.09 -17.84 9.22
C HIS A 153 12.98 -16.78 9.31
N ALA A 154 12.26 -16.70 10.44
CA ALA A 154 11.20 -15.71 10.61
C ALA A 154 11.76 -14.28 10.50
N ALA A 155 11.02 -13.42 9.80
CA ALA A 155 11.39 -12.05 9.49
C ALA A 155 10.12 -11.18 9.54
N GLU A 156 9.78 -10.48 8.46
CA GLU A 156 8.51 -9.74 8.33
C GLU A 156 7.33 -10.67 8.60
N THR A 157 7.35 -11.85 7.98
CA THR A 157 6.44 -12.95 8.31
C THR A 157 7.13 -14.13 8.98
N ALA A 158 6.31 -15.04 9.51
CA ALA A 158 6.78 -16.32 10.05
C ALA A 158 7.01 -17.42 8.97
N ASP A 159 6.66 -17.15 7.71
CA ASP A 159 6.62 -18.14 6.63
C ASP A 159 7.54 -17.91 5.40
N PRO A 160 8.63 -17.12 5.45
CA PRO A 160 9.31 -16.65 4.24
C PRO A 160 10.03 -17.75 3.45
N THR A 161 9.93 -17.77 2.14
CA THR A 161 10.69 -18.67 1.27
C THR A 161 11.70 -17.84 0.48
N LEU A 162 12.98 -18.18 0.63
CA LEU A 162 14.07 -17.61 -0.15
C LEU A 162 14.23 -18.41 -1.45
N VAL A 163 14.42 -17.70 -2.56
CA VAL A 163 14.69 -18.31 -3.87
C VAL A 163 16.08 -17.93 -4.33
N TRP A 164 17.00 -18.89 -4.34
CA TRP A 164 18.40 -18.67 -4.68
C TRP A 164 18.70 -19.16 -6.09
N CYS A 165 19.31 -18.29 -6.91
CA CYS A 165 19.84 -18.65 -8.22
C CYS A 165 21.36 -18.53 -8.20
N PRO A 166 22.10 -19.65 -8.04
CA PRO A 166 23.54 -19.62 -7.89
C PRO A 166 24.27 -19.16 -9.16
N GLU A 167 23.77 -19.53 -10.35
CA GLU A 167 24.43 -19.20 -11.62
C GLU A 167 24.45 -17.69 -11.89
N GLU A 168 23.43 -16.96 -11.45
CA GLU A 168 23.33 -15.50 -11.60
C GLU A 168 23.71 -14.76 -10.31
N ARG A 169 23.95 -15.49 -9.21
CA ARG A 169 24.17 -14.97 -7.85
C ARG A 169 23.07 -14.00 -7.40
N VAL A 170 21.82 -14.33 -7.70
CA VAL A 170 20.63 -13.54 -7.35
C VAL A 170 19.81 -14.29 -6.30
N LEU A 171 19.52 -13.63 -5.18
CA LEU A 171 18.64 -14.14 -4.12
C LEU A 171 17.35 -13.33 -4.07
N VAL A 172 16.20 -13.98 -4.15
CA VAL A 172 14.90 -13.35 -3.87
C VAL A 172 14.54 -13.60 -2.42
N ALA A 173 14.32 -12.52 -1.67
CA ALA A 173 14.13 -12.58 -0.22
C ALA A 173 12.68 -12.30 0.22
N GLY A 174 11.79 -11.94 -0.70
CA GLY A 174 10.47 -11.42 -0.34
C GLY A 174 10.60 -10.28 0.67
N ASP A 175 9.69 -10.21 1.63
CA ASP A 175 9.69 -9.16 2.65
C ASP A 175 10.70 -9.38 3.79
N THR A 176 11.50 -10.45 3.73
CA THR A 176 12.68 -10.59 4.60
C THR A 176 13.63 -9.39 4.40
N VAL A 177 13.71 -8.88 3.17
CA VAL A 177 14.46 -7.67 2.83
C VAL A 177 13.52 -6.68 2.14
N MET A 178 13.47 -5.46 2.66
CA MET A 178 12.73 -4.34 2.06
C MET A 178 13.65 -3.12 2.03
N THR A 179 13.58 -2.34 0.95
CA THR A 179 14.51 -1.22 0.74
C THR A 179 13.81 0.05 0.25
N GLY A 180 14.53 1.18 0.28
CA GLY A 180 14.03 2.47 -0.22
C GLY A 180 12.99 3.17 0.67
N SER A 181 12.59 2.54 1.76
CA SER A 181 11.69 3.06 2.79
C SER A 181 12.03 2.44 4.14
N PHE A 182 11.55 3.06 5.21
CA PHE A 182 11.50 2.45 6.52
C PHE A 182 10.69 1.13 6.43
N PRO A 183 11.23 0.00 6.93
CA PRO A 183 10.61 -1.32 6.78
C PRO A 183 9.32 -1.42 7.58
N ILE A 184 8.35 -2.17 7.07
CA ILE A 184 7.20 -2.60 7.88
C ILE A 184 7.65 -3.82 8.67
N PHE A 185 7.65 -3.73 10.00
CA PHE A 185 8.11 -4.85 10.84
C PHE A 185 6.96 -5.83 11.11
N GLY A 186 6.38 -6.46 10.08
CA GLY A 186 5.27 -7.41 10.21
C GLY A 186 3.89 -6.76 10.06
N GLN A 187 2.91 -7.52 9.55
CA GLN A 187 1.54 -7.04 9.32
C GLN A 187 0.84 -6.59 10.63
N PRO A 188 0.39 -5.33 10.77
CA PRO A 188 -0.11 -4.74 12.02
C PRO A 188 -1.17 -5.53 12.83
N SER A 189 -1.98 -6.34 12.14
CA SER A 189 -3.05 -7.19 12.70
C SER A 189 -2.59 -8.62 13.07
N GLN A 190 -1.30 -8.92 12.92
CA GLN A 190 -0.69 -10.22 13.16
C GLN A 190 0.46 -10.11 14.16
N ARG A 191 0.74 -11.21 14.86
CA ARG A 191 1.89 -11.32 15.76
C ARG A 191 3.09 -11.91 15.02
N GLU A 192 3.83 -11.04 14.35
CA GLU A 192 5.03 -11.35 13.57
C GLU A 192 5.90 -10.09 13.42
N GLY A 193 7.10 -10.26 12.85
CA GLY A 193 8.05 -9.17 12.66
C GLY A 193 9.06 -9.05 13.79
N LEU A 194 9.40 -7.80 14.13
CA LEU A 194 10.53 -7.46 15.01
C LEU A 194 10.17 -7.58 16.50
N GLU A 195 9.94 -8.81 17.00
CA GLU A 195 9.74 -9.08 18.44
C GLU A 195 11.03 -9.51 19.15
N ASN A 196 11.99 -10.05 18.39
CA ASN A 196 13.24 -10.60 18.92
C ASN A 196 14.35 -10.53 17.84
N ASN A 197 15.43 -11.27 18.02
CA ASN A 197 16.56 -11.30 17.07
C ASN A 197 16.33 -12.17 15.82
N ASP A 198 15.15 -12.78 15.63
CA ASP A 198 14.88 -13.69 14.52
C ASP A 198 15.13 -13.01 13.16
N TRP A 199 14.64 -11.79 12.97
CA TRP A 199 14.86 -11.07 11.72
C TRP A 199 16.35 -10.78 11.46
N ILE A 200 17.13 -10.51 12.52
CA ILE A 200 18.59 -10.34 12.39
C ILE A 200 19.22 -11.65 11.90
N THR A 201 18.80 -12.80 12.45
CA THR A 201 19.22 -14.12 11.96
C THR A 201 18.80 -14.35 10.50
N ALA A 202 17.62 -13.90 10.09
CA ALA A 202 17.18 -13.98 8.69
C ALA A 202 18.06 -13.13 7.75
N ILE A 203 18.51 -11.95 8.18
CA ILE A 203 19.45 -11.11 7.41
C ILE A 203 20.81 -11.79 7.28
N ASP A 204 21.32 -12.41 8.35
CA ASP A 204 22.56 -13.18 8.32
C ASP A 204 22.45 -14.41 7.41
N GLU A 205 21.28 -15.06 7.38
CA GLU A 205 21.00 -16.16 6.45
C GLU A 205 21.08 -15.68 4.99
N VAL A 206 20.47 -14.54 4.65
CA VAL A 206 20.55 -13.90 3.32
C VAL A 206 22.02 -13.64 2.95
N ARG A 207 22.82 -13.09 3.86
CA ARG A 207 24.27 -12.86 3.63
C ARG A 207 25.06 -14.14 3.42
N GLY A 208 24.66 -15.23 4.07
CA GLY A 208 25.32 -16.54 3.95
C GLY A 208 25.35 -17.11 2.53
N PHE A 209 24.41 -16.72 1.67
CA PHE A 209 24.40 -17.07 0.24
C PHE A 209 25.44 -16.31 -0.59
N GLN A 210 26.03 -15.25 -0.04
CA GLN A 210 26.94 -14.34 -0.75
C GLN A 210 26.37 -13.83 -2.10
N PRO A 211 25.11 -13.33 -2.12
CA PRO A 211 24.48 -12.85 -3.35
C PRO A 211 25.21 -11.63 -3.92
N LEU A 212 25.22 -11.51 -5.24
CA LEU A 212 25.62 -10.26 -5.90
C LEU A 212 24.45 -9.25 -5.88
N HIS A 213 23.23 -9.76 -6.00
CA HIS A 213 22.00 -8.98 -5.94
C HIS A 213 20.98 -9.67 -5.05
N VAL A 214 20.32 -8.90 -4.18
CA VAL A 214 19.15 -9.36 -3.44
C VAL A 214 17.92 -8.66 -4.00
N SER A 215 16.96 -9.43 -4.51
CA SER A 215 15.65 -8.90 -4.92
C SER A 215 14.73 -8.86 -3.70
N PRO A 216 14.40 -7.66 -3.18
CA PRO A 216 13.47 -7.53 -2.06
C PRO A 216 12.03 -7.67 -2.53
N GLY A 217 11.10 -7.92 -1.61
CA GLY A 217 9.66 -7.90 -1.88
C GLY A 217 9.15 -6.50 -2.25
N HIS A 218 9.75 -5.46 -1.66
CA HIS A 218 9.47 -4.06 -1.98
C HIS A 218 10.75 -3.22 -2.10
N GLY A 219 10.74 -2.26 -3.03
CA GLY A 219 11.80 -1.26 -3.18
C GLY A 219 12.84 -1.57 -4.25
N PRO A 220 13.92 -0.77 -4.34
CA PRO A 220 15.07 -1.04 -5.22
C PRO A 220 15.79 -2.37 -4.90
N VAL A 221 16.54 -2.92 -5.86
CA VAL A 221 17.46 -4.04 -5.58
C VAL A 221 18.37 -3.73 -4.38
N ALA A 222 18.61 -4.73 -3.54
CA ALA A 222 19.39 -4.59 -2.32
C ALA A 222 20.79 -5.19 -2.49
N HIS A 223 21.75 -4.56 -1.81
CA HIS A 223 23.12 -5.02 -1.66
C HIS A 223 23.50 -5.00 -0.17
N GLU A 224 24.77 -5.21 0.14
CA GLU A 224 25.25 -5.26 1.54
C GLU A 224 24.91 -3.98 2.32
N ALA A 225 24.94 -2.81 1.69
CA ALA A 225 24.62 -1.55 2.37
C ALA A 225 23.17 -1.52 2.87
N GLU A 226 22.22 -2.01 2.07
CA GLU A 226 20.81 -2.10 2.45
C GLU A 226 20.59 -3.16 3.54
N LEU A 227 21.27 -4.31 3.46
CA LEU A 227 21.21 -5.34 4.50
C LEU A 227 21.76 -4.81 5.84
N ALA A 228 22.91 -4.12 5.80
CA ALA A 228 23.51 -3.50 6.98
C ALA A 228 22.63 -2.40 7.58
N MET A 229 21.96 -1.61 6.74
CA MET A 229 21.00 -0.62 7.21
C MET A 229 19.79 -1.28 7.88
N LEU A 230 19.20 -2.30 7.26
CA LEU A 230 18.05 -3.02 7.82
C LEU A 230 18.41 -3.65 9.18
N GLU A 231 19.56 -4.32 9.27
CA GLU A 231 20.06 -4.89 10.53
C GLU A 231 20.26 -3.81 11.60
N ARG A 232 20.86 -2.66 11.23
CA ARG A 232 21.07 -1.54 12.14
C ARG A 232 19.76 -1.00 12.70
N ILE A 233 18.72 -0.90 11.86
CA ILE A 233 17.37 -0.49 12.29
C ILE A 233 16.82 -1.53 13.28
N CYS A 234 16.84 -2.81 12.92
CA CYS A 234 16.37 -3.90 13.80
C CYS A 234 17.02 -3.83 15.19
N ARG A 235 18.35 -3.76 15.25
CA ARG A 235 19.10 -3.69 16.51
C ARG A 235 18.73 -2.47 17.34
N TYR A 236 18.66 -1.29 16.71
CA TYR A 236 18.31 -0.05 17.41
C TYR A 236 16.98 -0.15 18.15
N PHE A 237 15.90 -0.56 17.46
CA PHE A 237 14.57 -0.62 18.08
C PHE A 237 14.47 -1.72 19.14
N LEU A 238 15.07 -2.89 18.90
CA LEU A 238 15.10 -3.96 19.90
C LEU A 238 15.83 -3.52 21.16
N ASP A 239 16.99 -2.87 21.03
CA ASP A 239 17.83 -2.49 22.17
C ASP A 239 17.20 -1.32 22.96
N GLU A 240 16.74 -0.27 22.27
CA GLU A 240 16.13 0.88 22.94
C GLU A 240 14.82 0.50 23.64
N VAL A 241 13.93 -0.25 22.99
CA VAL A 241 12.68 -0.67 23.64
C VAL A 241 12.95 -1.54 24.87
N LYS A 242 13.89 -2.49 24.78
CA LYS A 242 14.31 -3.29 25.95
C LYS A 242 14.84 -2.39 27.07
N ARG A 243 15.60 -1.35 26.74
CA ARG A 243 16.14 -0.38 27.72
C ARG A 243 15.03 0.40 28.42
N HIS A 244 14.06 0.96 27.68
CA HIS A 244 12.93 1.68 28.29
C HIS A 244 12.05 0.75 29.13
N HIS A 245 11.77 -0.47 28.65
CA HIS A 245 11.00 -1.46 29.42
C HIS A 245 11.71 -1.85 30.72
N ALA A 246 13.04 -2.10 30.67
CA ALA A 246 13.82 -2.41 31.87
C ALA A 246 13.90 -1.25 32.88
N ALA A 247 13.75 -0.01 32.42
CA ALA A 247 13.63 1.18 33.27
C ALA A 247 12.24 1.36 33.89
N GLY A 248 11.27 0.49 33.57
CA GLY A 248 9.90 0.55 34.11
C GLY A 248 8.99 1.55 33.39
N HIS A 249 9.38 2.04 32.22
CA HIS A 249 8.52 2.91 31.41
C HIS A 249 7.29 2.16 30.88
N THR A 250 6.19 2.87 30.67
CA THR A 250 5.03 2.36 29.94
C THR A 250 5.27 2.40 28.43
N LEU A 251 4.41 1.73 27.65
CA LEU A 251 4.43 1.85 26.18
C LEU A 251 4.31 3.31 25.72
N GLU A 252 3.40 4.08 26.34
CA GLU A 252 3.20 5.49 25.99
C GLU A 252 4.45 6.34 26.26
N GLN A 253 5.08 6.15 27.42
CA GLN A 253 6.33 6.83 27.78
C GLN A 253 7.45 6.45 26.81
N THR A 254 7.59 5.16 26.50
CA THR A 254 8.61 4.65 25.56
C THR A 254 8.42 5.24 24.16
N MET A 255 7.19 5.23 23.64
CA MET A 255 6.87 5.83 22.35
C MET A 255 7.24 7.31 22.31
N ARG A 256 6.79 8.08 23.32
CA ARG A 256 7.07 9.52 23.41
C ARG A 256 8.57 9.80 23.46
N GLU A 257 9.29 9.16 24.38
CA GLU A 257 10.72 9.41 24.57
C GLU A 257 11.54 9.00 23.34
N MET A 258 11.22 7.88 22.70
CA MET A 258 11.92 7.43 21.50
C MET A 258 11.60 8.31 20.29
N GLU A 259 10.34 8.73 20.11
CA GLU A 259 9.94 9.63 19.02
C GLU A 259 10.61 11.01 19.17
N ASP A 260 10.62 11.58 20.39
CA ASP A 260 11.24 12.89 20.67
C ASP A 260 12.77 12.88 20.48
N ASN A 261 13.42 11.75 20.75
CA ASN A 261 14.88 11.61 20.69
C ASN A 261 15.35 10.75 19.50
N MET A 262 14.51 10.59 18.47
CA MET A 262 14.80 9.73 17.33
C MET A 262 16.08 10.16 16.61
N PRO A 263 17.07 9.26 16.43
CA PRO A 263 18.32 9.59 15.78
C PRO A 263 18.12 10.15 14.37
N ALA A 264 18.91 11.17 14.02
CA ALA A 264 18.82 11.84 12.72
C ALA A 264 19.02 10.90 11.51
N TRP A 265 19.69 9.76 11.68
CA TRP A 265 19.86 8.79 10.61
C TRP A 265 18.59 7.96 10.35
N ILE A 266 17.70 7.83 11.34
CA ILE A 266 16.37 7.19 11.19
C ILE A 266 15.38 8.18 10.59
N THR A 267 15.32 9.41 11.10
CA THR A 267 14.36 10.44 10.63
C THR A 267 14.59 10.89 9.18
N ARG A 268 15.74 10.54 8.59
CA ARG A 268 16.04 10.75 7.16
C ARG A 268 15.57 9.61 6.26
N ILE A 269 15.13 8.49 6.82
CA ILE A 269 14.62 7.36 6.05
C ILE A 269 13.19 7.68 5.62
N PRO A 270 12.84 7.57 4.32
CA PRO A 270 11.47 7.79 3.88
C PRO A 270 10.48 6.81 4.52
N GLU A 271 9.30 7.30 4.94
CA GLU A 271 8.23 6.47 5.52
C GLU A 271 7.13 6.20 4.50
N VAL A 272 7.33 5.18 3.65
CA VAL A 272 6.31 4.75 2.69
C VAL A 272 5.41 3.68 3.31
N TRP A 273 6.02 2.59 3.79
CA TRP A 273 5.33 1.41 4.31
C TRP A 273 5.27 1.39 5.84
N GLY A 274 6.44 1.24 6.48
CA GLY A 274 6.57 1.28 7.94
C GLY A 274 6.87 2.66 8.48
N THR A 275 6.89 2.76 9.81
CA THR A 275 7.30 3.96 10.57
C THR A 275 8.11 3.55 11.80
N PRO A 276 8.94 4.45 12.35
CA PRO A 276 9.61 4.24 13.63
C PRO A 276 8.63 3.86 14.75
N ARG A 277 7.44 4.48 14.77
CA ARG A 277 6.36 4.14 15.71
C ARG A 277 5.97 2.67 15.62
N TYR A 278 5.82 2.13 14.42
CA TYR A 278 5.45 0.73 14.22
C TYR A 278 6.57 -0.21 14.70
N ALA A 279 7.84 0.18 14.49
CA ALA A 279 8.98 -0.56 15.03
C ALA A 279 8.98 -0.60 16.55
N ILE A 280 8.64 0.51 17.22
CA ILE A 280 8.50 0.57 18.68
C ILE A 280 7.40 -0.38 19.15
N LEU A 281 6.21 -0.30 18.55
CA LEU A 281 5.08 -1.17 18.89
C LEU A 281 5.40 -2.66 18.73
N ARG A 282 6.18 -3.00 17.69
CA ARG A 282 6.64 -4.37 17.43
C ARG A 282 7.65 -4.87 18.44
N ALA A 283 8.73 -4.10 18.65
CA ALA A 283 9.73 -4.47 19.63
C ALA A 283 9.12 -4.54 21.05
N TRP A 284 8.12 -3.70 21.34
CA TRP A 284 7.39 -3.71 22.61
C TRP A 284 6.61 -5.01 22.81
N ALA A 285 5.95 -5.53 21.77
CA ALA A 285 5.27 -6.82 21.81
C ALA A 285 6.21 -8.00 22.12
N GLY A 286 7.52 -7.83 21.91
CA GLY A 286 8.55 -8.78 22.29
C GLY A 286 8.94 -8.78 23.78
N VAL A 287 8.63 -7.70 24.51
CA VAL A 287 8.97 -7.55 25.95
C VAL A 287 7.75 -7.47 26.87
N ALA A 288 6.56 -7.23 26.31
CA ALA A 288 5.30 -7.16 27.04
C ALA A 288 4.15 -7.75 26.21
N ASP A 289 3.21 -8.42 26.89
CA ASP A 289 2.00 -8.93 26.24
C ASP A 289 1.00 -7.79 25.97
N LEU A 290 0.56 -7.68 24.72
CA LEU A 290 -0.45 -6.71 24.27
C LEU A 290 -1.88 -7.30 24.26
N GLY A 291 -2.05 -8.58 24.59
CA GLY A 291 -3.35 -9.25 24.78
C GLY A 291 -4.10 -9.68 23.52
N GLN A 292 -3.83 -9.08 22.35
CA GLN A 292 -4.33 -9.55 21.05
C GLN A 292 -3.16 -9.76 20.08
N PRO A 293 -3.33 -10.61 19.04
CA PRO A 293 -2.35 -10.70 17.97
C PRO A 293 -2.15 -9.35 17.28
N GLY A 294 -0.89 -8.96 17.11
CA GLY A 294 -0.54 -7.64 16.58
C GLY A 294 -0.69 -6.52 17.60
N TRP A 295 -0.63 -5.27 17.13
CA TRP A 295 -0.62 -4.08 17.99
C TRP A 295 -1.64 -3.02 17.58
N GLN A 296 -2.45 -3.29 16.54
CA GLN A 296 -3.37 -2.31 15.95
C GLN A 296 -4.28 -1.62 16.99
N HIS A 297 -4.72 -2.36 18.01
CA HIS A 297 -5.65 -1.91 19.05
C HIS A 297 -5.01 -0.99 20.10
N VAL A 298 -3.69 -1.02 20.25
CA VAL A 298 -2.95 -0.12 21.16
C VAL A 298 -2.27 1.04 20.43
N LYS A 299 -2.28 1.04 19.09
CA LYS A 299 -1.72 2.14 18.30
C LYS A 299 -2.56 3.41 18.49
N PRO A 300 -1.94 4.56 18.88
CA PRO A 300 -2.60 5.86 18.80
C PRO A 300 -3.08 6.17 17.37
N THR A 301 -4.20 6.88 17.24
CA THR A 301 -4.66 7.34 15.91
C THR A 301 -3.66 8.32 15.30
N ALA A 302 -3.48 8.24 13.98
CA ALA A 302 -2.69 9.22 13.24
C ALA A 302 -3.52 10.46 12.83
N ILE A 303 -4.84 10.48 13.10
CA ILE A 303 -5.70 11.62 12.81
C ILE A 303 -5.28 12.79 13.73
N PRO A 304 -4.89 13.94 13.16
CA PRO A 304 -4.46 15.09 13.96
C PRO A 304 -5.64 15.64 14.77
N ARG A 305 -5.36 16.07 16.00
CA ARG A 305 -6.34 16.70 16.88
C ARG A 305 -5.70 17.85 17.64
N SER A 306 -6.30 19.03 17.54
CA SER A 306 -5.87 20.26 18.21
C SER A 306 -7.07 21.20 18.36
N GLY A 307 -6.97 22.16 19.27
CA GLY A 307 -7.94 23.25 19.38
C GLY A 307 -9.22 22.91 20.15
N SER A 308 -10.22 23.79 20.05
CA SER A 308 -11.47 23.74 20.83
C SER A 308 -12.70 23.49 19.96
N ALA A 309 -13.82 23.15 20.59
CA ALA A 309 -15.10 23.01 19.90
C ALA A 309 -15.52 24.32 19.20
N SER A 310 -16.24 24.19 18.07
CA SER A 310 -16.81 25.32 17.34
C SER A 310 -18.09 25.84 18.01
N SER A 311 -18.39 27.13 17.84
CA SER A 311 -19.69 27.74 18.19
C SER A 311 -20.65 27.84 16.99
N ALA A 312 -20.26 27.33 15.81
CA ALA A 312 -21.10 27.31 14.61
C ALA A 312 -22.40 26.52 14.85
N LYS A 313 -23.48 26.92 14.16
CA LYS A 313 -24.82 26.38 14.37
C LYS A 313 -25.47 25.79 13.12
N ASP A 314 -24.96 26.12 11.94
CA ASP A 314 -25.45 25.63 10.66
C ASP A 314 -24.27 25.18 9.79
N LEU A 315 -24.58 24.46 8.71
CA LEU A 315 -23.57 23.85 7.85
C LEU A 315 -22.62 24.88 7.25
N ALA A 316 -23.14 26.02 6.76
CA ALA A 316 -22.33 27.04 6.13
C ALA A 316 -21.29 27.65 7.09
N ALA A 317 -21.68 27.88 8.35
CA ALA A 317 -20.75 28.35 9.37
C ALA A 317 -19.68 27.30 9.73
N PHE A 318 -20.03 26.01 9.72
CA PHE A 318 -19.05 24.94 9.90
C PHE A 318 -18.08 24.84 8.71
N GLU A 319 -18.58 24.94 7.48
CA GLU A 319 -17.77 24.94 6.26
C GLU A 319 -16.76 26.10 6.27
N GLU A 320 -17.19 27.30 6.64
CA GLU A 320 -16.33 28.48 6.75
C GLU A 320 -15.25 28.28 7.83
N ALA A 321 -15.63 27.80 9.01
CA ALA A 321 -14.67 27.54 10.09
C ALA A 321 -13.62 26.51 9.68
N VAL A 322 -14.04 25.38 9.09
CA VAL A 322 -13.13 24.34 8.59
C VAL A 322 -12.21 24.90 7.50
N ALA A 323 -12.72 25.74 6.60
CA ALA A 323 -11.90 26.40 5.58
C ALA A 323 -10.82 27.30 6.21
N GLN A 324 -11.19 28.15 7.17
CA GLN A 324 -10.26 29.03 7.89
C GLN A 324 -9.17 28.23 8.63
N ALA A 325 -9.53 27.14 9.31
CA ALA A 325 -8.55 26.27 9.97
C ALA A 325 -7.56 25.63 8.98
N ASN A 326 -8.06 25.15 7.83
CA ASN A 326 -7.18 24.60 6.79
C ASN A 326 -6.27 25.68 6.18
N GLU A 327 -6.76 26.89 5.93
CA GLU A 327 -5.96 28.03 5.44
C GLU A 327 -4.87 28.43 6.45
N GLY A 328 -5.16 28.33 7.74
CA GLY A 328 -4.20 28.53 8.82
C GLY A 328 -3.20 27.36 9.02
N GLY A 329 -3.38 26.25 8.29
CA GLY A 329 -2.54 25.05 8.43
C GLY A 329 -2.85 24.19 9.67
N ASP A 330 -3.97 24.42 10.35
CA ASP A 330 -4.37 23.68 11.54
C ASP A 330 -5.36 22.54 11.18
N ALA A 331 -4.80 21.46 10.64
CA ALA A 331 -5.57 20.29 10.24
C ALA A 331 -6.31 19.64 11.43
N GLY A 332 -5.74 19.69 12.65
CA GLY A 332 -6.38 19.10 13.83
C GLY A 332 -7.58 19.91 14.29
N GLN A 333 -7.53 21.25 14.22
CA GLN A 333 -8.68 22.09 14.50
C GLN A 333 -9.78 21.92 13.46
N ALA A 334 -9.42 21.80 12.18
CA ALA A 334 -10.36 21.50 11.11
C ALA A 334 -11.11 20.19 11.36
N VAL A 335 -10.39 19.12 11.75
CA VAL A 335 -11.00 17.83 12.13
C VAL A 335 -11.99 18.00 13.27
N VAL A 336 -11.60 18.66 14.37
CA VAL A 336 -12.47 18.88 15.53
C VAL A 336 -13.76 19.62 15.16
N TRP A 337 -13.68 20.61 14.27
CA TRP A 337 -14.85 21.36 13.83
C TRP A 337 -15.74 20.59 12.86
N ALA A 338 -15.17 19.77 11.98
CA ALA A 338 -15.96 18.92 11.10
C ALA A 338 -16.68 17.80 11.86
N GLU A 339 -16.06 17.24 12.92
CA GLU A 339 -16.74 16.31 13.84
C GLU A 339 -17.85 17.01 14.63
N ALA A 340 -17.64 18.26 15.05
CA ALA A 340 -18.69 19.04 15.70
C ALA A 340 -19.90 19.29 14.76
N ALA A 341 -19.66 19.45 13.45
CA ALA A 341 -20.72 19.59 12.46
C ALA A 341 -21.63 18.35 12.40
N THR A 342 -21.05 17.14 12.39
CA THR A 342 -21.85 15.90 12.36
C THR A 342 -22.61 15.66 13.67
N ALA A 343 -22.07 16.10 14.80
CA ALA A 343 -22.77 16.07 16.08
C ALA A 343 -23.94 17.06 16.15
N ALA A 344 -23.76 18.27 15.60
CA ALA A 344 -24.80 19.30 15.58
C ALA A 344 -25.90 19.04 14.54
N LEU A 345 -25.53 18.45 13.40
CA LEU A 345 -26.39 18.23 12.24
C LEU A 345 -26.38 16.75 11.79
N PRO A 346 -26.76 15.79 12.67
CA PRO A 346 -26.57 14.36 12.40
C PRO A 346 -27.39 13.83 11.21
N HIS A 347 -28.48 14.52 10.85
CA HIS A 347 -29.35 14.16 9.73
C HIS A 347 -29.11 15.01 8.47
N ASP A 348 -28.08 15.85 8.46
CA ASP A 348 -27.68 16.60 7.28
C ASP A 348 -26.54 15.86 6.56
N PRO A 349 -26.73 15.34 5.33
CA PRO A 349 -25.68 14.64 4.61
C PRO A 349 -24.49 15.57 4.27
N GLY A 350 -24.69 16.89 4.23
CA GLY A 350 -23.64 17.88 4.01
C GLY A 350 -22.58 17.88 5.12
N ALA A 351 -23.00 17.81 6.40
CA ALA A 351 -22.09 17.75 7.54
C ALA A 351 -21.16 16.53 7.48
N TRP A 352 -21.69 15.40 7.05
CA TRP A 352 -20.91 14.17 6.87
C TRP A 352 -19.95 14.25 5.67
N THR A 353 -20.35 14.87 4.56
CA THR A 353 -19.42 15.12 3.44
C THR A 353 -18.34 16.15 3.77
N LEU A 354 -18.61 17.12 4.66
CA LEU A 354 -17.61 18.04 5.20
C LEU A 354 -16.57 17.30 6.04
N LEU A 355 -17.01 16.40 6.94
CA LEU A 355 -16.11 15.52 7.70
C LEU A 355 -15.24 14.67 6.78
N ALA A 356 -15.84 14.03 5.77
CA ALA A 356 -15.10 13.22 4.81
C ALA A 356 -14.03 14.03 4.06
N ALA A 357 -14.38 15.19 3.51
CA ALA A 357 -13.42 16.06 2.83
C ALA A 357 -12.29 16.52 3.77
N THR A 358 -12.62 16.82 5.03
CA THR A 358 -11.66 17.25 6.05
C THR A 358 -10.67 16.14 6.37
N MET A 359 -11.13 14.89 6.51
CA MET A 359 -10.25 13.73 6.73
C MET A 359 -9.30 13.51 5.55
N ILE A 360 -9.78 13.64 4.31
CA ILE A 360 -8.92 13.57 3.11
C ILE A 360 -7.88 14.71 3.11
N SER A 361 -8.27 15.92 3.50
CA SER A 361 -7.34 17.07 3.62
C SER A 361 -6.26 16.79 4.66
N ALA A 362 -6.66 16.40 5.88
CA ALA A 362 -5.76 16.11 7.00
C ALA A 362 -4.75 14.99 6.68
N SER A 363 -5.15 13.99 5.89
CA SER A 363 -4.28 12.89 5.47
C SER A 363 -3.03 13.33 4.69
N ARG A 364 -3.04 14.55 4.11
CA ARG A 364 -1.91 15.08 3.33
C ARG A 364 -0.69 15.39 4.19
N GLY A 365 -0.88 15.66 5.48
CA GLY A 365 0.19 15.92 6.44
C GLY A 365 0.84 14.64 7.00
N ILE A 366 0.23 13.48 6.76
CA ILE A 366 0.73 12.18 7.24
C ILE A 366 1.69 11.62 6.18
N ALA A 367 2.84 11.08 6.58
CA ALA A 367 3.80 10.51 5.63
C ALA A 367 3.39 9.09 5.20
N SER A 368 3.29 8.17 6.16
CA SER A 368 3.00 6.75 5.95
C SER A 368 1.65 6.50 5.28
N VAL A 369 1.64 5.64 4.26
CA VAL A 369 0.42 5.20 3.58
C VAL A 369 -0.50 4.42 4.53
N LEU A 370 0.09 3.64 5.43
CA LEU A 370 -0.68 2.87 6.41
C LEU A 370 -1.31 3.77 7.47
N GLU A 371 -0.61 4.80 7.94
CA GLU A 371 -1.19 5.76 8.90
C GLU A 371 -2.29 6.63 8.28
N LYS A 372 -2.16 7.02 7.00
CA LYS A 372 -3.22 7.72 6.25
C LYS A 372 -4.53 6.96 6.23
N GLY A 373 -4.48 5.64 6.33
CA GLY A 373 -5.67 4.83 6.32
C GLY A 373 -6.63 5.15 7.47
N ASP A 374 -6.16 5.72 8.59
CA ASP A 374 -7.06 6.13 9.67
C ASP A 374 -8.00 7.24 9.18
N CYS A 375 -7.45 8.21 8.44
CA CYS A 375 -8.24 9.27 7.80
C CYS A 375 -9.12 8.71 6.67
N PHE A 376 -8.62 7.78 5.85
CA PHE A 376 -9.40 7.22 4.74
C PHE A 376 -10.58 6.38 5.23
N ASP A 377 -10.41 5.62 6.30
CA ASP A 377 -11.50 4.87 6.92
C ASP A 377 -12.57 5.82 7.46
N ALA A 378 -12.17 6.83 8.23
CA ALA A 378 -13.06 7.86 8.75
C ALA A 378 -13.81 8.61 7.62
N ALA A 379 -13.12 8.97 6.54
CA ALA A 379 -13.73 9.62 5.38
C ALA A 379 -14.76 8.73 4.70
N ARG A 380 -14.43 7.45 4.48
CA ARG A 380 -15.34 6.47 3.87
C ARG A 380 -16.58 6.25 4.73
N THR A 381 -16.42 6.07 6.04
CA THR A 381 -17.55 5.92 6.97
C THR A 381 -18.46 7.14 6.94
N ALA A 382 -17.91 8.35 6.90
CA ALA A 382 -18.70 9.58 6.81
C ALA A 382 -19.48 9.67 5.49
N VAL A 383 -18.86 9.32 4.36
CA VAL A 383 -19.55 9.24 3.06
C VAL A 383 -20.66 8.18 3.06
N GLU A 384 -20.41 6.99 3.59
CA GLU A 384 -21.42 5.93 3.70
C GLU A 384 -22.60 6.35 4.58
N HIS A 385 -22.33 7.08 5.66
CA HIS A 385 -23.37 7.63 6.51
C HIS A 385 -24.22 8.69 5.78
N ALA A 386 -23.58 9.61 5.05
CA ALA A 386 -24.28 10.60 4.22
C ALA A 386 -25.23 9.93 3.21
N LEU A 387 -24.79 8.84 2.58
CA LEU A 387 -25.59 8.07 1.62
C LEU A 387 -26.70 7.24 2.28
N THR A 388 -26.60 6.95 3.57
CA THR A 388 -27.68 6.33 4.35
C THR A 388 -28.79 7.34 4.62
N ILE A 389 -28.43 8.62 4.83
CA ILE A 389 -29.39 9.72 5.00
C ILE A 389 -30.07 10.05 3.67
N ASP A 390 -29.29 10.22 2.60
CA ASP A 390 -29.79 10.51 1.25
C ASP A 390 -28.97 9.72 0.21
N PRO A 391 -29.49 8.59 -0.31
CA PRO A 391 -28.82 7.76 -1.32
C PRO A 391 -28.54 8.46 -2.66
N GLY A 392 -29.20 9.60 -2.91
CA GLY A 392 -29.03 10.45 -4.08
C GLY A 392 -28.17 11.68 -3.84
N TYR A 393 -27.55 11.83 -2.67
CA TYR A 393 -26.72 12.99 -2.34
C TYR A 393 -25.46 13.07 -3.21
N GLY A 394 -25.51 13.95 -4.22
CA GLY A 394 -24.50 14.14 -5.24
C GLY A 394 -23.10 14.40 -4.67
N PRO A 395 -22.90 15.27 -3.66
CA PRO A 395 -21.59 15.49 -3.07
C PRO A 395 -20.97 14.23 -2.44
N ALA A 396 -21.77 13.38 -1.78
CA ALA A 396 -21.27 12.12 -1.22
C ALA A 396 -20.95 11.10 -2.32
N LEU A 397 -21.83 10.96 -3.32
CA LEU A 397 -21.58 10.09 -4.48
C LEU A 397 -20.33 10.52 -5.26
N LEU A 398 -20.12 11.82 -5.41
CA LEU A 398 -18.92 12.39 -5.99
C LEU A 398 -17.69 11.96 -5.19
N GLN A 399 -17.60 12.29 -3.90
CA GLN A 399 -16.45 11.92 -3.06
C GLN A 399 -16.17 10.41 -3.09
N HIS A 400 -17.21 9.58 -3.05
CA HIS A 400 -17.08 8.13 -3.15
C HIS A 400 -16.51 7.70 -4.53
N GLY A 401 -17.02 8.29 -5.61
CA GLY A 401 -16.53 8.07 -6.96
C GLY A 401 -15.07 8.50 -7.15
N GLN A 402 -14.69 9.67 -6.61
CA GLN A 402 -13.31 10.17 -6.62
C GLN A 402 -12.35 9.16 -5.98
N PHE A 403 -12.71 8.60 -4.82
CA PHE A 403 -11.90 7.61 -4.13
C PHE A 403 -11.62 6.39 -5.02
N HIS A 404 -12.65 5.72 -5.51
CA HIS A 404 -12.51 4.51 -6.33
C HIS A 404 -11.74 4.77 -7.62
N THR A 405 -12.03 5.88 -8.30
CA THR A 405 -11.31 6.24 -9.52
C THR A 405 -9.83 6.55 -9.26
N MET A 406 -9.50 7.19 -8.14
CA MET A 406 -8.11 7.46 -7.79
C MET A 406 -7.36 6.22 -7.35
N MET A 407 -8.02 5.26 -6.68
CA MET A 407 -7.42 3.97 -6.35
C MET A 407 -7.09 3.20 -7.64
N ALA A 408 -8.02 3.14 -8.59
CA ALA A 408 -7.77 2.60 -9.92
C ALA A 408 -6.60 3.27 -10.64
N PHE A 409 -6.54 4.61 -10.63
CA PHE A 409 -5.45 5.37 -11.27
C PHE A 409 -4.10 5.30 -10.53
N ARG A 410 -4.07 4.97 -9.25
CA ARG A 410 -2.81 4.89 -8.47
C ARG A 410 -2.27 3.48 -8.41
N ASN A 411 -3.14 2.49 -8.28
CA ASN A 411 -2.79 1.10 -8.00
C ASN A 411 -3.02 0.19 -9.21
N GLY A 412 -3.68 0.69 -10.26
CA GLY A 412 -4.00 -0.08 -11.46
C GLY A 412 -5.28 -0.91 -11.33
N ASP A 413 -6.13 -0.64 -10.34
CA ASP A 413 -7.42 -1.29 -10.15
C ASP A 413 -8.44 -0.92 -11.26
N ASP A 414 -9.61 -1.56 -11.28
CA ASP A 414 -10.68 -1.26 -12.24
C ASP A 414 -11.43 0.03 -11.84
N PRO A 415 -11.49 1.07 -12.71
CA PRO A 415 -12.17 2.31 -12.38
C PRO A 415 -13.72 2.27 -12.50
N ASN A 416 -14.32 1.16 -12.97
CA ASN A 416 -15.76 1.07 -13.27
C ASN A 416 -16.66 1.46 -12.09
N ARG A 417 -16.34 1.02 -10.87
CA ARG A 417 -17.14 1.36 -9.68
C ARG A 417 -17.17 2.87 -9.43
N GLY A 418 -16.02 3.52 -9.57
CA GLY A 418 -15.92 4.98 -9.45
C GLY A 418 -16.76 5.69 -10.50
N GLU A 419 -16.72 5.24 -11.75
CA GLU A 419 -17.52 5.84 -12.83
C GLU A 419 -19.03 5.73 -12.61
N VAL A 420 -19.53 4.58 -12.13
CA VAL A 420 -20.96 4.40 -11.82
C VAL A 420 -21.42 5.38 -10.74
N LEU A 421 -20.59 5.61 -9.71
CA LEU A 421 -20.87 6.58 -8.65
C LEU A 421 -20.86 8.01 -9.18
N LEU A 422 -19.87 8.36 -10.00
CA LEU A 422 -19.75 9.69 -10.64
C LEU A 422 -20.93 9.96 -11.58
N GLU A 423 -21.41 8.95 -12.30
CA GLU A 423 -22.60 9.06 -13.14
C GLU A 423 -23.85 9.35 -12.31
N ARG A 424 -24.06 8.58 -11.23
CA ARG A 424 -25.18 8.82 -10.31
C ARG A 424 -25.11 10.20 -9.68
N ALA A 425 -23.92 10.65 -9.27
CA ALA A 425 -23.72 11.99 -8.71
C ALA A 425 -24.18 13.08 -9.70
N SER A 426 -23.90 12.91 -11.00
CA SER A 426 -24.20 13.91 -12.02
C SER A 426 -25.69 14.21 -12.24
N ALA A 427 -26.59 13.34 -11.73
CA ALA A 427 -28.02 13.53 -11.79
C ALA A 427 -28.55 14.48 -10.69
N ASP A 428 -27.74 14.83 -9.70
CA ASP A 428 -28.15 15.70 -8.60
C ASP A 428 -28.06 17.18 -8.98
N ALA A 429 -29.22 17.86 -8.98
CA ALA A 429 -29.33 19.29 -9.29
C ALA A 429 -28.71 20.21 -8.23
N ARG A 430 -28.34 19.69 -7.05
CA ARG A 430 -27.67 20.45 -5.97
C ARG A 430 -26.19 20.72 -6.25
N LEU A 431 -25.60 20.06 -7.26
CA LEU A 431 -24.19 20.20 -7.55
C LEU A 431 -23.84 21.59 -8.09
N THR A 432 -22.73 22.11 -7.60
CA THR A 432 -22.12 23.33 -8.12
C THR A 432 -21.46 23.08 -9.49
N PRO A 433 -21.24 24.13 -10.31
CA PRO A 433 -20.45 24.01 -11.54
C PRO A 433 -19.06 23.40 -11.30
N ARG A 434 -18.45 23.71 -10.14
CA ARG A 434 -17.18 23.13 -9.70
C ARG A 434 -17.27 21.62 -9.53
N GLN A 435 -18.32 21.11 -8.89
CA GLN A 435 -18.51 19.67 -8.69
C GLN A 435 -18.80 18.94 -10.01
N HIS A 436 -19.50 19.57 -10.96
CA HIS A 436 -19.62 19.02 -12.32
C HIS A 436 -18.27 18.93 -13.03
N ALA A 437 -17.40 19.93 -12.85
CA ALA A 437 -16.03 19.88 -13.37
C ALA A 437 -15.21 18.74 -12.73
N GLU A 438 -15.36 18.53 -11.41
CA GLU A 438 -14.74 17.40 -10.71
C GLU A 438 -15.21 16.05 -11.28
N ILE A 439 -16.53 15.85 -11.44
CA ILE A 439 -17.08 14.62 -12.03
C ILE A 439 -16.46 14.35 -13.40
N ALA A 440 -16.46 15.35 -14.28
CA ALA A 440 -15.88 15.21 -15.62
C ALA A 440 -14.38 14.89 -15.56
N PHE A 441 -13.64 15.55 -14.67
CA PHE A 441 -12.22 15.29 -14.47
C PHE A 441 -11.95 13.85 -14.03
N TYR A 442 -12.65 13.35 -13.01
CA TYR A 442 -12.42 11.98 -12.53
C TYR A 442 -12.87 10.94 -13.56
N ARG A 443 -13.92 11.18 -14.34
CA ARG A 443 -14.22 10.33 -15.51
C ARG A 443 -13.07 10.29 -16.52
N GLY A 444 -12.37 11.41 -16.72
CA GLY A 444 -11.13 11.44 -17.51
C GLY A 444 -9.99 10.62 -16.88
N ILE A 445 -9.83 10.68 -15.56
CA ILE A 445 -8.85 9.86 -14.82
C ILE A 445 -9.15 8.36 -14.95
N ALA A 446 -10.42 7.96 -14.92
CA ALA A 446 -10.83 6.58 -15.12
C ALA A 446 -10.45 6.07 -16.52
N GLU A 447 -10.71 6.84 -17.57
CA GLU A 447 -10.27 6.51 -18.93
C GLU A 447 -8.74 6.41 -19.04
N ARG A 448 -8.01 7.33 -18.38
CA ARG A 448 -6.56 7.27 -18.34
C ARG A 448 -6.04 6.05 -17.59
N ALA A 449 -6.71 5.59 -16.52
CA ALA A 449 -6.38 4.34 -15.84
C ALA A 449 -6.52 3.11 -16.74
N ARG A 450 -7.47 3.14 -17.70
CA ARG A 450 -7.62 2.12 -18.76
C ARG A 450 -6.62 2.26 -19.91
N GLY A 451 -5.82 3.32 -19.95
CA GLY A 451 -4.93 3.64 -21.06
C GLY A 451 -5.63 4.31 -22.26
N ASN A 452 -6.87 4.78 -22.10
CA ASN A 452 -7.64 5.45 -23.15
C ASN A 452 -7.42 6.97 -23.13
N GLU A 453 -6.21 7.38 -23.51
CA GLU A 453 -5.80 8.79 -23.48
C GLU A 453 -6.67 9.74 -24.33
N PRO A 454 -7.15 9.36 -25.54
CA PRO A 454 -8.03 10.23 -26.32
C PRO A 454 -9.34 10.55 -25.60
N GLN A 455 -9.98 9.55 -24.98
CA GLN A 455 -11.23 9.74 -24.24
C GLN A 455 -10.99 10.52 -22.94
N ALA A 456 -9.86 10.27 -22.26
CA ALA A 456 -9.46 11.03 -21.08
C ALA A 456 -9.37 12.54 -21.39
N LYS A 457 -8.71 12.92 -22.50
CA LYS A 457 -8.58 14.32 -22.93
C LYS A 457 -9.92 14.99 -23.21
N GLN A 458 -10.87 14.27 -23.81
CA GLN A 458 -12.24 14.80 -24.03
C GLN A 458 -12.93 15.12 -22.70
N TRP A 459 -12.82 14.23 -21.71
CA TRP A 459 -13.37 14.44 -20.38
C TRP A 459 -12.72 15.62 -19.63
N PHE A 460 -11.39 15.79 -19.73
CA PHE A 460 -10.74 16.98 -19.17
C PHE A 460 -11.21 18.26 -19.85
N GLY A 461 -11.48 18.23 -21.16
CA GLY A 461 -12.10 19.36 -21.88
C GLY A 461 -13.50 19.70 -21.35
N ARG A 462 -14.32 18.67 -21.06
CA ARG A 462 -15.64 18.86 -20.42
C ARG A 462 -15.52 19.45 -19.01
N ALA A 463 -14.50 19.05 -18.25
CA ALA A 463 -14.25 19.62 -16.94
C ALA A 463 -13.96 21.14 -17.02
N LEU A 464 -13.12 21.55 -17.97
CA LEU A 464 -12.79 22.97 -18.19
C LEU A 464 -13.95 23.78 -18.77
N ALA A 465 -14.87 23.14 -19.51
CA ALA A 465 -16.09 23.78 -19.95
C ALA A 465 -17.06 24.07 -18.79
N ALA A 466 -17.07 23.21 -17.76
CA ALA A 466 -17.87 23.41 -16.55
C ALA A 466 -17.23 24.42 -15.58
N ASP A 467 -15.90 24.41 -15.43
CA ASP A 467 -15.14 25.40 -14.66
C ASP A 467 -13.74 25.59 -15.26
N GLN A 468 -13.53 26.75 -15.90
CA GLN A 468 -12.27 27.10 -16.56
C GLN A 468 -11.09 27.24 -15.58
N THR A 469 -11.37 27.41 -14.29
CA THR A 469 -10.36 27.56 -13.23
C THR A 469 -9.99 26.24 -12.56
N TYR A 470 -10.56 25.12 -13.01
CA TYR A 470 -10.32 23.79 -12.44
C TYR A 470 -8.90 23.27 -12.72
N LYS A 471 -7.96 23.71 -11.87
CA LYS A 471 -6.52 23.41 -11.97
C LYS A 471 -6.19 21.94 -12.26
N PRO A 472 -6.82 20.93 -11.62
CA PRO A 472 -6.48 19.54 -11.92
C PRO A 472 -6.71 19.14 -13.37
N ALA A 473 -7.79 19.62 -14.03
CA ALA A 473 -8.00 19.36 -15.46
C ALA A 473 -7.01 20.12 -16.34
N ILE A 474 -6.65 21.37 -15.98
CA ILE A 474 -5.62 22.13 -16.68
C ILE A 474 -4.30 21.35 -16.66
N MET A 475 -3.88 20.89 -15.47
CA MET A 475 -2.67 20.10 -15.31
C MET A 475 -2.74 18.77 -16.05
N ALA A 476 -3.87 18.06 -15.99
CA ALA A 476 -4.03 16.77 -16.64
C ALA A 476 -3.95 16.81 -18.17
N GLN A 477 -4.20 17.97 -18.78
CA GLN A 477 -4.03 18.20 -20.22
C GLN A 477 -2.59 18.57 -20.62
N MET A 478 -1.73 18.94 -19.66
CA MET A 478 -0.31 19.19 -19.94
C MET A 478 0.36 17.86 -20.30
N GLY A 479 1.02 17.81 -21.46
CA GLY A 479 1.62 16.60 -22.03
C GLY A 479 2.71 15.98 -21.19
#